data_AF-F9WU09-F1
#
_entry.id   AF-F9WU09-F1
#
_cell.length_a   1.000
_cell.length_b   1.000
_cell.length_c   1.000
_cell.angle_alpha   90.00
_cell.angle_beta   90.00
_cell.angle_gamma   90.00
#
_symmetry.space_group_name_H-M   'P 1'
#
loop_
_entity.id
_entity.type
_entity.pdbx_description
1 polymer ?
#
loop_
_entity_poly.entity_id
_entity_poly.type
_entity_poly.pdbx_seq_one_letter_code
_entity_poly.pdbx_strand_id
1 'polypeptide(L)'
;METMTASMMNFLERNGAELCDMLRQREALWTKLNETKQRLKGVSQGASTTLVSTAKIKGATADTDELVRDALKEVEGLSKFSVFSASTESLSSRSVTLAREAMENAMKASEQAAKLSDRTKSRFAFVDEEVESEYEKLKGLENNLRKLSKEAHIDISGGNTNECNGKLVNKLETSTKDLLRSAAKLNTSKLLEANRTLGRLAELVVQINTNVDSISTDVELASRKLKSAREFGHSATMAAESAVTEALEQLMNKLCATAAELRVLRSNWALLSATATNIKKRVSEEEAHAIAVLKTVRGSSDMSPYVEEGFTVAVRMATLLDRELQRSNAQFGKVTADYTAGKLVGVRADNTVCFDAVRNAVAKVFAGIYERLHKDACGKNATIELVQKLKAESGGLSLLRNATAITKLSHFAMKMSDELAGAVKRMSTAAVRAAEANEALAEAVRRAREESAGLRCSPLYRQLLNALGGMW
;
A
#
# COMPACT_ATOMS: atom_id res chain seq x y z
N MET A 1 -78.68 44.90 -38.58
CA MET A 1 -77.41 45.62 -38.28
C MET A 1 -76.97 45.36 -36.84
N GLU A 2 -77.89 45.34 -35.88
CA GLU A 2 -77.63 45.00 -34.46
C GLU A 2 -77.05 43.58 -34.26
N THR A 3 -77.60 42.57 -34.94
CA THR A 3 -77.13 41.17 -34.86
C THR A 3 -75.68 40.97 -35.34
N MET A 4 -75.29 41.65 -36.42
CA MET A 4 -73.91 41.62 -36.93
C MET A 4 -72.94 42.32 -35.98
N THR A 5 -73.38 43.42 -35.38
CA THR A 5 -72.59 44.21 -34.42
C THR A 5 -72.34 43.41 -33.14
N ALA A 6 -73.38 42.77 -32.59
CA ALA A 6 -73.26 41.90 -31.43
C ALA A 6 -72.34 40.68 -31.71
N SER A 7 -72.44 40.06 -32.88
CA SER A 7 -71.57 38.94 -33.27
C SER A 7 -70.10 39.36 -33.39
N MET A 8 -69.83 40.52 -33.98
CA MET A 8 -68.46 41.06 -34.11
C MET A 8 -67.88 41.51 -32.77
N MET A 9 -68.71 42.03 -31.86
CA MET A 9 -68.31 42.36 -30.50
C MET A 9 -67.90 41.11 -29.73
N ASN A 10 -68.74 40.06 -29.73
CA ASN A 10 -68.40 38.77 -29.12
C ASN A 10 -67.13 38.15 -29.74
N PHE A 11 -66.93 38.32 -31.05
CA PHE A 11 -65.72 37.86 -31.74
C PHE A 11 -64.47 38.59 -31.24
N LEU A 12 -64.51 39.92 -31.14
CA LEU A 12 -63.38 40.72 -30.67
C LEU A 12 -63.10 40.47 -29.19
N GLU A 13 -64.15 40.35 -28.37
CA GLU A 13 -64.03 40.04 -26.95
C GLU A 13 -63.33 38.69 -26.75
N ARG A 14 -63.81 37.63 -27.41
CA ARG A 14 -63.25 36.28 -27.26
C ARG A 14 -61.80 36.18 -27.76
N ASN A 15 -61.56 36.58 -29.01
CA ASN A 15 -60.23 36.42 -29.61
C ASN A 15 -59.23 37.47 -29.07
N GLY A 16 -59.72 38.65 -28.67
CA GLY A 16 -58.93 39.66 -27.98
C GLY A 16 -58.48 39.19 -26.60
N ALA A 17 -59.37 38.55 -25.83
CA ALA A 17 -59.01 37.93 -24.56
C ALA A 17 -57.99 36.81 -24.75
N GLU A 18 -58.16 35.95 -25.78
CA GLU A 18 -57.19 34.89 -26.11
C GLU A 18 -55.79 35.47 -26.45
N LEU A 19 -55.74 36.59 -27.18
CA LEU A 19 -54.49 37.29 -27.46
C LEU A 19 -53.81 37.81 -26.18
N CYS A 20 -54.58 38.41 -25.27
CA CYS A 20 -54.08 38.89 -23.99
C CYS A 20 -53.57 37.74 -23.11
N ASP A 21 -54.30 36.62 -23.07
CA ASP A 21 -53.86 35.42 -22.36
C ASP A 21 -52.59 34.83 -22.95
N MET A 22 -52.44 34.77 -24.28
CA MET A 22 -51.20 34.31 -24.92
C MET A 22 -50.00 35.21 -24.58
N LEU A 23 -50.19 36.54 -24.53
CA LEU A 23 -49.14 37.46 -24.13
C LEU A 23 -48.69 37.22 -22.68
N ARG A 24 -49.64 37.00 -21.77
CA ARG A 24 -49.37 36.65 -20.37
C ARG A 24 -48.68 35.29 -20.23
N GLN A 25 -49.15 34.26 -20.94
CA GLN A 25 -48.55 32.93 -20.91
C GLN A 25 -47.12 32.94 -21.47
N ARG A 26 -46.87 33.72 -22.52
CA ARG A 26 -45.52 33.90 -23.08
C ARG A 26 -44.58 34.54 -22.05
N GLU A 27 -45.04 35.55 -21.32
CA GLU A 27 -44.25 36.19 -20.26
C GLU A 27 -43.92 35.20 -19.14
N ALA A 28 -44.89 34.39 -18.71
CA ALA A 28 -44.66 33.32 -17.74
C ALA A 28 -43.63 32.28 -18.24
N LEU A 29 -43.69 31.87 -19.52
CA LEU A 29 -42.71 30.97 -20.12
C LEU A 29 -41.32 31.59 -20.21
N TRP A 30 -41.23 32.88 -20.54
CA TRP A 30 -39.96 33.61 -20.56
C TRP A 30 -39.29 33.62 -19.19
N THR A 31 -40.05 33.93 -18.14
CA THR A 31 -39.56 33.89 -16.75
C THR A 31 -39.08 32.50 -16.38
N LYS A 32 -39.87 31.46 -16.68
CA LYS A 32 -39.50 30.08 -16.39
C LYS A 32 -38.24 29.64 -17.14
N LEU A 33 -38.10 29.98 -18.42
CA LEU A 33 -36.90 29.68 -19.19
C LEU A 33 -35.66 30.44 -18.66
N ASN A 34 -35.85 31.68 -18.18
CA ASN A 34 -34.78 32.45 -17.56
C ASN A 34 -34.30 31.84 -16.25
N GLU A 35 -35.23 31.40 -15.40
CA GLU A 35 -34.90 30.63 -14.20
C GLU A 35 -34.13 29.35 -14.55
N THR A 36 -34.60 28.59 -15.54
CA THR A 36 -33.91 27.38 -16.01
C THR A 36 -32.51 27.68 -16.53
N LYS A 37 -32.31 28.76 -17.29
CA LYS A 37 -30.99 29.21 -17.77
C LYS A 37 -30.05 29.56 -16.63
N GLN A 38 -30.55 30.24 -15.59
CA GLN A 38 -29.75 30.54 -14.39
C GLN A 38 -29.38 29.27 -13.62
N ARG A 39 -30.32 28.33 -13.46
CA ARG A 39 -30.06 27.01 -12.85
C ARG A 39 -29.02 26.24 -13.65
N LEU A 40 -29.15 26.20 -14.98
CA LEU A 40 -28.21 25.55 -15.90
C LEU A 40 -26.80 26.12 -15.73
N LYS A 41 -26.65 27.46 -15.65
CA LYS A 41 -25.35 28.09 -15.36
C LYS A 41 -24.74 27.65 -14.02
N GLY A 42 -25.55 27.59 -12.95
CA GLY A 42 -25.11 27.09 -11.65
C GLY A 42 -24.64 25.62 -11.72
N VAL A 43 -25.42 24.78 -12.40
CA VAL A 43 -25.06 23.37 -12.64
C VAL A 43 -23.78 23.26 -13.49
N SER A 44 -23.58 24.15 -14.47
CA SER A 44 -22.36 24.21 -15.31
C SER A 44 -21.09 24.44 -14.49
N GLN A 45 -21.15 25.38 -13.55
CA GLN A 45 -20.02 25.69 -12.67
C GLN A 45 -19.70 24.51 -11.76
N GLY A 46 -20.74 23.85 -11.22
CA GLY A 46 -20.60 22.60 -10.47
C GLY A 46 -19.99 21.49 -11.31
N ALA A 47 -20.50 21.27 -12.52
CA ALA A 47 -20.00 20.27 -13.46
C ALA A 47 -18.53 20.48 -13.84
N SER A 48 -18.14 21.74 -14.10
CA SER A 48 -16.76 22.10 -14.43
C SER A 48 -15.81 21.83 -13.27
N THR A 49 -16.21 22.19 -12.05
CA THR A 49 -15.44 21.92 -10.82
C THR A 49 -15.28 20.42 -10.59
N THR A 50 -16.36 19.67 -10.79
CA THR A 50 -16.35 18.21 -10.69
C THR A 50 -15.45 17.58 -11.75
N LEU A 51 -15.48 18.04 -13.00
CA LEU A 51 -14.66 17.51 -14.08
C LEU A 51 -13.16 17.69 -13.82
N VAL A 52 -12.76 18.89 -13.37
CA VAL A 52 -11.36 19.15 -12.96
C VAL A 52 -10.96 18.25 -11.79
N SER A 53 -11.85 18.11 -10.81
CA SER A 53 -11.61 17.23 -9.65
C SER A 53 -11.49 15.77 -10.05
N THR A 54 -12.29 15.32 -11.02
CA THR A 54 -12.27 13.96 -11.56
C THR A 54 -10.95 13.64 -12.23
N ALA A 55 -10.45 14.52 -13.11
CA ALA A 55 -9.15 14.32 -13.75
C ALA A 55 -8.02 14.21 -12.71
N LYS A 56 -8.03 15.10 -11.70
CA LYS A 56 -7.04 15.09 -10.61
C LYS A 56 -7.11 13.81 -9.79
N ILE A 57 -8.31 13.39 -9.37
CA ILE A 57 -8.49 12.19 -8.55
C ILE A 57 -8.16 10.94 -9.34
N LYS A 58 -8.52 10.87 -10.63
CA LYS A 58 -8.21 9.71 -11.47
C LYS A 58 -6.69 9.52 -11.62
N GLY A 59 -5.96 10.60 -11.87
CA GLY A 59 -4.49 10.58 -11.87
C GLY A 59 -3.91 10.13 -10.53
N ALA A 60 -4.31 10.78 -9.43
CA ALA A 60 -3.83 10.43 -8.10
C ALA A 60 -4.18 8.98 -7.68
N THR A 61 -5.33 8.47 -8.09
CA THR A 61 -5.77 7.09 -7.85
C THR A 61 -4.89 6.11 -8.63
N ALA A 62 -4.54 6.41 -9.88
CA ALA A 62 -3.62 5.58 -10.67
C ALA A 62 -2.21 5.55 -10.06
N ASP A 63 -1.68 6.71 -9.69
CA ASP A 63 -0.36 6.81 -9.03
C ASP A 63 -0.34 6.03 -7.70
N THR A 64 -1.45 6.07 -6.96
CA THR A 64 -1.60 5.30 -5.71
C THR A 64 -1.71 3.80 -5.99
N ASP A 65 -2.43 3.37 -7.03
CA ASP A 65 -2.53 1.95 -7.43
C ASP A 65 -1.15 1.35 -7.70
N GLU A 66 -0.32 2.07 -8.46
CA GLU A 66 1.03 1.63 -8.80
C GLU A 66 1.88 1.43 -7.53
N LEU A 67 1.90 2.42 -6.63
CA LEU A 67 2.67 2.34 -5.38
C LEU A 67 2.16 1.23 -4.45
N VAL A 68 0.84 1.07 -4.32
CA VAL A 68 0.24 0.00 -3.52
C VAL A 68 0.61 -1.35 -4.13
N ARG A 69 0.42 -1.56 -5.43
CA ARG A 69 0.74 -2.83 -6.10
C ARG A 69 2.21 -3.21 -5.96
N ASP A 70 3.11 -2.26 -6.18
CA ASP A 70 4.54 -2.48 -6.03
C ASP A 70 4.89 -2.85 -4.58
N ALA A 71 4.38 -2.11 -3.60
CA ALA A 71 4.62 -2.43 -2.19
C ALA A 71 4.08 -3.81 -1.79
N LEU A 72 2.87 -4.16 -2.22
CA LEU A 72 2.26 -5.46 -1.94
C LEU A 72 3.04 -6.60 -2.61
N LYS A 73 3.58 -6.39 -3.81
CA LYS A 73 4.42 -7.37 -4.50
C LYS A 73 5.72 -7.66 -3.74
N GLU A 74 6.36 -6.64 -3.18
CA GLU A 74 7.55 -6.80 -2.34
C GLU A 74 7.23 -7.57 -1.06
N VAL A 75 6.08 -7.27 -0.43
CA VAL A 75 5.59 -7.98 0.77
C VAL A 75 5.28 -9.45 0.47
N GLU A 76 4.53 -9.73 -0.60
CA GLU A 76 4.19 -11.11 -0.99
C GLU A 76 5.41 -11.92 -1.41
N GLY A 77 6.42 -11.25 -1.97
CA GLY A 77 7.73 -11.83 -2.26
C GLY A 77 8.37 -12.49 -1.03
N LEU A 78 8.03 -12.05 0.19
CA LEU A 78 8.56 -12.64 1.42
C LEU A 78 8.19 -14.12 1.60
N SER A 79 7.00 -14.53 1.15
CA SER A 79 6.53 -15.92 1.25
C SER A 79 7.41 -16.91 0.47
N LYS A 80 8.14 -16.43 -0.55
CA LYS A 80 9.04 -17.26 -1.37
C LYS A 80 10.32 -17.66 -0.63
N PHE A 81 10.59 -17.06 0.52
CA PHE A 81 11.79 -17.34 1.28
C PHE A 81 11.50 -18.38 2.36
N SER A 82 12.17 -19.53 2.26
CA SER A 82 12.00 -20.71 3.13
C SER A 82 12.15 -20.41 4.63
N VAL A 83 12.85 -19.32 4.96
CA VAL A 83 13.09 -18.84 6.32
C VAL A 83 11.81 -18.30 6.98
N PHE A 84 10.82 -17.91 6.18
CA PHE A 84 9.59 -17.24 6.61
C PHE A 84 8.32 -18.09 6.41
N SER A 85 8.39 -19.21 5.66
CA SER A 85 7.26 -20.06 5.32
C SER A 85 6.46 -20.65 6.49
N ALA A 86 7.02 -20.70 7.71
CA ALA A 86 6.30 -21.18 8.90
C ALA A 86 5.51 -20.08 9.66
N SER A 87 5.69 -18.80 9.30
CA SER A 87 5.10 -17.66 10.03
C SER A 87 4.33 -16.67 9.14
N THR A 88 4.45 -16.80 7.81
CA THR A 88 3.86 -15.86 6.84
C THR A 88 2.41 -16.12 6.47
N GLU A 89 1.84 -17.28 6.81
CA GLU A 89 0.47 -17.62 6.41
C GLU A 89 -0.62 -16.69 6.99
N SER A 90 -0.36 -15.98 8.10
CA SER A 90 -1.45 -15.44 8.92
C SER A 90 -1.64 -13.91 8.97
N LEU A 91 -0.62 -13.07 8.75
CA LEU A 91 -0.74 -11.62 9.05
C LEU A 91 -0.73 -10.74 7.80
N SER A 92 0.26 -10.91 6.92
CA SER A 92 0.36 -10.16 5.66
C SER A 92 -0.86 -10.35 4.74
N SER A 93 -1.48 -11.54 4.75
CA SER A 93 -2.60 -11.89 3.85
C SER A 93 -3.79 -10.93 4.00
N ARG A 94 -4.15 -10.56 5.24
CA ARG A 94 -5.34 -9.74 5.50
C ARG A 94 -5.13 -8.29 5.06
N SER A 95 -4.02 -7.67 5.48
CA SER A 95 -3.69 -6.28 5.12
C SER A 95 -3.48 -6.12 3.61
N VAL A 96 -2.85 -7.12 2.95
CA VAL A 96 -2.71 -7.17 1.48
C VAL A 96 -4.08 -7.25 0.79
N THR A 97 -4.97 -8.11 1.26
CA THR A 97 -6.32 -8.27 0.68
C THR A 97 -7.14 -7.00 0.84
N LEU A 98 -7.16 -6.41 2.04
CA LEU A 98 -7.85 -5.14 2.30
C LEU A 98 -7.31 -4.00 1.43
N ALA A 99 -5.99 -3.92 1.24
CA ALA A 99 -5.38 -2.92 0.38
C ALA A 99 -5.84 -3.07 -1.08
N ARG A 100 -5.87 -4.29 -1.61
CA ARG A 100 -6.35 -4.58 -2.97
C ARG A 100 -7.82 -4.25 -3.16
N GLU A 101 -8.68 -4.72 -2.27
CA GLU A 101 -10.12 -4.48 -2.34
C GLU A 101 -10.43 -2.98 -2.27
N ALA A 102 -9.79 -2.26 -1.35
CA ALA A 102 -9.94 -0.82 -1.25
C ALA A 102 -9.44 -0.11 -2.53
N MET A 103 -8.30 -0.53 -3.09
CA MET A 103 -7.76 0.08 -4.31
C MET A 103 -8.65 -0.18 -5.53
N GLU A 104 -9.20 -1.39 -5.65
CA GLU A 104 -10.15 -1.75 -6.71
C GLU A 104 -11.43 -0.90 -6.60
N ASN A 105 -11.94 -0.71 -5.39
CA ASN A 105 -13.09 0.15 -5.13
C ASN A 105 -12.80 1.62 -5.43
N ALA A 106 -11.58 2.10 -5.12
CA ALA A 106 -11.15 3.46 -5.47
C ALA A 106 -11.12 3.66 -7.00
N MET A 107 -10.53 2.72 -7.74
CA MET A 107 -10.49 2.76 -9.21
C MET A 107 -11.91 2.73 -9.81
N LYS A 108 -12.77 1.82 -9.33
CA LYS A 108 -14.17 1.73 -9.77
C LYS A 108 -14.92 3.04 -9.51
N ALA A 109 -14.77 3.62 -8.33
CA ALA A 109 -15.45 4.88 -7.98
C ALA A 109 -14.94 6.06 -8.83
N SER A 110 -13.62 6.16 -9.04
CA SER A 110 -13.02 7.19 -9.89
C SER A 110 -13.47 7.07 -11.35
N GLU A 111 -13.56 5.84 -11.88
CA GLU A 111 -13.99 5.59 -13.25
C GLU A 111 -15.49 5.90 -13.44
N GLN A 112 -16.32 5.57 -12.44
CA GLN A 112 -17.73 5.96 -12.42
C GLN A 112 -17.90 7.49 -12.42
N ALA A 113 -17.09 8.20 -11.63
CA ALA A 113 -17.11 9.67 -11.62
C ALA A 113 -16.69 10.28 -12.97
N ALA A 114 -15.71 9.68 -13.66
CA ALA A 114 -15.28 10.08 -15.01
C ALA A 114 -16.42 9.93 -16.02
N LYS A 115 -17.05 8.75 -16.06
CA LYS A 115 -18.19 8.50 -16.96
C LYS A 115 -19.36 9.46 -16.74
N LEU A 116 -19.66 9.78 -15.47
CA LEU A 116 -20.69 10.76 -15.14
C LEU A 116 -20.27 12.17 -15.58
N SER A 117 -19.04 12.58 -15.30
CA SER A 117 -18.52 13.91 -15.69
C SER A 117 -18.56 14.11 -17.21
N ASP A 118 -18.14 13.11 -17.99
CA ASP A 118 -18.16 13.17 -19.46
C ASP A 118 -19.59 13.24 -20.01
N ARG A 119 -20.50 12.46 -19.43
CA ARG A 119 -21.94 12.50 -19.76
C ARG A 119 -22.56 13.86 -19.44
N THR A 120 -22.25 14.42 -18.27
CA THR A 120 -22.72 15.75 -17.87
C THR A 120 -22.23 16.80 -18.85
N LYS A 121 -20.96 16.76 -19.25
CA LYS A 121 -20.38 17.71 -20.20
C LYS A 121 -21.09 17.69 -21.56
N SER A 122 -21.34 16.50 -22.11
CA SER A 122 -22.03 16.39 -23.41
C SER A 122 -23.50 16.82 -23.33
N ARG A 123 -24.21 16.43 -22.27
CA ARG A 123 -25.60 16.86 -22.03
C ARG A 123 -25.72 18.36 -21.80
N PHE A 124 -24.77 18.96 -21.09
CA PHE A 124 -24.78 20.40 -20.82
C PHE A 124 -24.76 21.20 -22.13
N ALA A 125 -23.84 20.89 -23.04
CA ALA A 125 -23.74 21.59 -24.33
C ALA A 125 -25.04 21.51 -25.14
N PHE A 126 -25.67 20.33 -25.16
CA PHE A 126 -26.95 20.13 -25.84
C PHE A 126 -28.08 20.95 -25.22
N VAL A 127 -28.21 20.94 -23.89
CA VAL A 127 -29.30 21.67 -23.18
C VAL A 127 -29.09 23.19 -23.27
N ASP A 128 -27.85 23.66 -23.26
CA ASP A 128 -27.53 25.09 -23.42
C ASP A 128 -27.96 25.59 -24.81
N GLU A 129 -27.70 24.81 -25.87
CA GLU A 129 -28.17 25.10 -27.22
C GLU A 129 -29.70 25.08 -27.34
N GLU A 130 -30.38 24.10 -26.70
CA GLU A 130 -31.84 24.06 -26.63
C GLU A 130 -32.41 25.31 -25.95
N VAL A 131 -31.83 25.72 -24.82
CA VAL A 131 -32.26 26.94 -24.09
C VAL A 131 -32.16 28.17 -24.99
N GLU A 132 -31.03 28.39 -25.68
CA GLU A 132 -30.86 29.55 -26.57
C GLU A 132 -31.83 29.50 -27.77
N SER A 133 -32.04 28.31 -28.36
CA SER A 133 -33.03 28.10 -29.43
C SER A 133 -34.45 28.50 -28.99
N GLU A 134 -34.88 28.03 -27.81
CA GLU A 134 -36.23 28.33 -27.31
C GLU A 134 -36.39 29.81 -26.91
N TYR A 135 -35.30 30.47 -26.48
CA TYR A 135 -35.27 31.91 -26.25
C TYR A 135 -35.58 32.71 -27.52
N GLU A 136 -34.93 32.37 -28.63
CA GLU A 136 -35.15 33.05 -29.91
C GLU A 136 -36.57 32.78 -30.45
N LYS A 137 -37.10 31.57 -30.27
CA LYS A 137 -38.51 31.26 -30.61
C LYS A 137 -39.50 32.07 -29.78
N LEU A 138 -39.29 32.20 -28.46
CA LEU A 138 -40.14 33.02 -27.59
C LEU A 138 -40.08 34.51 -27.96
N LYS A 139 -38.93 35.00 -28.42
CA LYS A 139 -38.75 36.38 -28.90
C LYS A 139 -39.46 36.61 -30.25
N GLY A 140 -39.36 35.66 -31.17
CA GLY A 140 -40.13 35.66 -32.41
C GLY A 140 -41.64 35.66 -32.17
N LEU A 141 -42.10 34.82 -31.24
CA LEU A 141 -43.51 34.76 -30.83
C LEU A 141 -44.00 36.08 -30.21
N GLU A 142 -43.19 36.71 -29.36
CA GLU A 142 -43.51 38.05 -28.81
C GLU A 142 -43.73 39.08 -29.92
N ASN A 143 -42.83 39.14 -30.89
CA ASN A 143 -42.95 40.09 -32.00
C ASN A 143 -44.24 39.87 -32.79
N ASN A 144 -44.63 38.61 -33.00
CA ASN A 144 -45.87 38.24 -33.68
C ASN A 144 -47.11 38.62 -32.86
N LEU A 145 -47.14 38.29 -31.56
CA LEU A 145 -48.26 38.62 -30.67
C LEU A 145 -48.43 40.15 -30.52
N ARG A 146 -47.33 40.90 -30.37
CA ARG A 146 -47.37 42.37 -30.33
C ARG A 146 -47.85 42.98 -31.64
N LYS A 147 -47.46 42.40 -32.78
CA LYS A 147 -47.97 42.84 -34.09
C LYS A 147 -49.48 42.63 -34.21
N LEU A 148 -50.00 41.47 -33.80
CA LEU A 148 -51.43 41.19 -33.76
C LEU A 148 -52.18 42.15 -32.83
N SER A 149 -51.62 42.42 -31.65
CA SER A 149 -52.17 43.39 -30.67
C SER A 149 -52.24 44.80 -31.25
N LYS A 150 -51.20 45.26 -31.94
CA LYS A 150 -51.18 46.54 -32.66
C LYS A 150 -52.19 46.61 -33.80
N GLU A 151 -52.27 45.56 -34.63
CA GLU A 151 -53.23 45.47 -35.74
C GLU A 151 -54.68 45.56 -35.23
N ALA A 152 -54.97 44.91 -34.09
CA ALA A 152 -56.27 44.94 -33.41
C ALA A 152 -56.53 46.24 -32.59
N HIS A 153 -55.58 47.17 -32.52
CA HIS A 153 -55.66 48.39 -31.71
C HIS A 153 -55.83 48.13 -30.20
N ILE A 154 -55.32 46.99 -29.73
CA ILE A 154 -55.21 46.58 -28.32
C ILE A 154 -53.73 46.69 -27.92
N ASP A 155 -53.05 47.76 -28.35
CA ASP A 155 -51.59 47.89 -28.26
C ASP A 155 -51.14 47.98 -26.81
N ILE A 156 -50.26 47.09 -26.39
CA ILE A 156 -49.68 47.11 -25.04
C ILE A 156 -48.41 47.96 -25.06
N SER A 157 -48.51 49.15 -24.48
CA SER A 157 -47.38 50.07 -24.30
C SER A 157 -46.52 49.61 -23.12
N GLY A 158 -45.19 49.62 -23.26
CA GLY A 158 -44.29 49.49 -22.10
C GLY A 158 -44.11 48.08 -21.53
N GLY A 159 -44.56 47.02 -22.21
CA GLY A 159 -44.24 45.64 -21.82
C GLY A 159 -45.14 45.01 -20.75
N ASN A 160 -46.03 45.76 -20.12
CA ASN A 160 -46.94 45.27 -19.09
C ASN A 160 -48.14 44.50 -19.68
N THR A 161 -48.04 43.16 -19.75
CA THR A 161 -49.11 42.32 -20.33
C THR A 161 -50.43 42.40 -19.56
N ASN A 162 -50.41 42.85 -18.31
CA ASN A 162 -51.61 43.02 -17.47
C ASN A 162 -52.54 44.15 -17.94
N GLU A 163 -52.02 45.12 -18.71
CA GLU A 163 -52.84 46.20 -19.28
C GLU A 163 -53.69 45.74 -20.47
N CYS A 164 -53.42 44.55 -21.02
CA CYS A 164 -54.06 44.08 -22.25
C CYS A 164 -55.58 43.99 -22.11
N ASN A 165 -56.08 43.38 -21.03
CA ASN A 165 -57.52 43.23 -20.81
C ASN A 165 -58.21 44.59 -20.60
N GLY A 166 -57.58 45.53 -19.89
CA GLY A 166 -58.11 46.88 -19.74
C GLY A 166 -58.22 47.61 -21.09
N LYS A 167 -57.21 47.46 -21.96
CA LYS A 167 -57.25 48.02 -23.31
C LYS A 167 -58.27 47.34 -24.22
N LEU A 168 -58.50 46.03 -24.05
CA LEU A 168 -59.56 45.30 -24.74
C LEU A 168 -60.94 45.84 -24.33
N VAL A 169 -61.20 46.00 -23.03
CA VAL A 169 -62.46 46.55 -22.51
C VAL A 169 -62.71 47.95 -23.05
N ASN A 170 -61.71 48.84 -22.95
CA ASN A 170 -61.80 50.18 -23.53
C ASN A 170 -62.11 50.15 -25.02
N LYS A 171 -61.61 49.13 -25.74
CA LYS A 171 -61.86 48.98 -27.17
C LYS A 171 -63.28 48.51 -27.47
N LEU A 172 -63.85 47.65 -26.64
CA LEU A 172 -65.25 47.19 -26.74
C LEU A 172 -66.25 48.34 -26.50
N GLU A 173 -65.85 49.38 -25.78
CA GLU A 173 -66.67 50.58 -25.51
C GLU A 173 -66.56 51.68 -26.60
N THR A 174 -65.74 51.48 -27.65
CA THR A 174 -65.56 52.47 -28.73
C THR A 174 -66.70 52.48 -29.76
N SER A 175 -66.67 53.46 -30.67
CA SER A 175 -67.65 53.58 -31.75
C SER A 175 -67.81 52.26 -32.52
N THR A 176 -69.04 51.93 -32.94
CA THR A 176 -69.34 50.70 -33.69
C THR A 176 -68.44 50.50 -34.91
N LYS A 177 -68.07 51.60 -35.58
CA LYS A 177 -67.17 51.59 -36.74
C LYS A 177 -65.75 51.14 -36.38
N ASP A 178 -65.23 51.60 -35.24
CA ASP A 178 -63.88 51.25 -34.79
C ASP A 178 -63.81 49.83 -34.22
N LEU A 179 -64.89 49.38 -33.58
CA LEU A 179 -65.06 48.01 -33.12
C LEU A 179 -65.04 47.03 -34.30
N LEU A 180 -65.87 47.27 -35.32
CA LEU A 180 -65.92 46.45 -36.54
C LEU A 180 -64.56 46.40 -37.27
N ARG A 181 -63.86 47.54 -37.36
CA ARG A 181 -62.52 47.61 -37.96
C ARG A 181 -61.50 46.78 -37.19
N SER A 182 -61.59 46.77 -35.86
CA SER A 182 -60.65 46.04 -35.00
C SER A 182 -60.90 44.53 -35.05
N ALA A 183 -62.18 44.13 -35.01
CA ALA A 183 -62.60 42.74 -35.22
C ALA A 183 -62.11 42.20 -36.58
N ALA A 184 -62.27 42.98 -37.66
CA ALA A 184 -61.86 42.57 -39.01
C ALA A 184 -60.33 42.41 -39.18
N LYS A 185 -59.53 43.12 -38.38
CA LYS A 185 -58.05 43.05 -38.43
C LYS A 185 -57.47 41.89 -37.62
N LEU A 186 -58.24 41.34 -36.67
CA LEU A 186 -57.78 40.27 -35.82
C LEU A 186 -57.79 38.94 -36.59
N ASN A 187 -56.59 38.46 -36.96
CA ASN A 187 -56.43 37.25 -37.75
C ASN A 187 -56.44 36.00 -36.87
N THR A 188 -57.54 35.26 -36.90
CA THR A 188 -57.74 34.03 -36.10
C THR A 188 -56.78 32.91 -36.47
N SER A 189 -56.39 32.79 -37.76
CA SER A 189 -55.41 31.78 -38.19
C SER A 189 -54.04 32.01 -37.54
N LYS A 190 -53.60 33.27 -37.47
CA LYS A 190 -52.33 33.64 -36.82
C LYS A 190 -52.41 33.47 -35.30
N LEU A 191 -53.56 33.78 -34.68
CA LEU A 191 -53.79 33.51 -33.25
C LEU A 191 -53.67 32.02 -32.94
N LEU A 192 -54.33 31.17 -33.73
CA LEU A 192 -54.29 29.72 -33.58
C LEU A 192 -52.86 29.16 -33.74
N GLU A 193 -52.10 29.68 -34.71
CA GLU A 193 -50.69 29.31 -34.92
C GLU A 193 -49.80 29.75 -33.75
N ALA A 194 -50.00 30.97 -33.23
CA ALA A 194 -49.29 31.46 -32.06
C ALA A 194 -49.60 30.62 -30.82
N ASN A 195 -50.87 30.27 -30.60
CA ASN A 195 -51.31 29.44 -29.48
C ASN A 195 -50.68 28.04 -29.55
N ARG A 196 -50.68 27.40 -30.73
CA ARG A 196 -49.99 26.11 -30.95
C ARG A 196 -48.48 26.20 -30.70
N THR A 197 -47.85 27.28 -31.15
CA THR A 197 -46.42 27.51 -30.93
C THR A 197 -46.12 27.66 -29.44
N LEU A 198 -46.95 28.42 -28.72
CA LEU A 198 -46.82 28.63 -27.28
C LEU A 198 -46.98 27.32 -26.49
N GLY A 199 -47.96 26.48 -26.87
CA GLY A 199 -48.13 25.15 -26.29
C GLY A 199 -46.90 24.26 -26.46
N ARG A 200 -46.32 24.20 -27.68
CA ARG A 200 -45.07 23.45 -27.94
C ARG A 200 -43.89 23.99 -27.14
N LEU A 201 -43.75 25.31 -27.04
CA LEU A 201 -42.71 25.95 -26.23
C LEU A 201 -42.87 25.60 -24.74
N ALA A 202 -44.10 25.55 -24.23
CA ALA A 202 -44.37 25.17 -22.85
C ALA A 202 -43.91 23.72 -22.55
N GLU A 203 -44.18 22.79 -23.46
CA GLU A 203 -43.73 21.39 -23.34
C GLU A 203 -42.19 21.28 -23.38
N LEU A 204 -41.54 21.99 -24.31
CA LEU A 204 -40.08 21.99 -24.43
C LEU A 204 -39.41 22.61 -23.20
N VAL A 205 -39.93 23.71 -22.64
CA VAL A 205 -39.41 24.30 -21.41
C VAL A 205 -39.49 23.31 -20.24
N VAL A 206 -40.55 22.50 -20.15
CA VAL A 206 -40.66 21.44 -19.13
C VAL A 206 -39.60 20.36 -19.35
N GLN A 207 -39.37 19.95 -20.60
CA GLN A 207 -38.35 18.96 -20.95
C GLN A 207 -36.93 19.46 -20.64
N ILE A 208 -36.60 20.70 -21.01
CA ILE A 208 -35.32 21.35 -20.68
C ILE A 208 -35.12 21.37 -19.17
N ASN A 209 -36.14 21.75 -18.39
CA ASN A 209 -36.01 21.80 -16.93
C ASN A 209 -35.73 20.41 -16.35
N THR A 210 -36.38 19.38 -16.89
CA THR A 210 -36.14 17.97 -16.51
C THR A 210 -34.71 17.54 -16.86
N ASN A 211 -34.20 17.96 -18.02
CA ASN A 211 -32.82 17.70 -18.41
C ASN A 211 -31.83 18.39 -17.46
N VAL A 212 -32.08 19.64 -17.07
CA VAL A 212 -31.26 20.37 -16.08
C VAL A 212 -31.23 19.65 -14.74
N ASP A 213 -32.38 19.15 -14.25
CA ASP A 213 -32.48 18.38 -13.01
C ASP A 213 -31.68 17.07 -13.10
N SER A 214 -31.76 16.37 -14.24
CA SER A 214 -30.97 15.16 -14.49
C SER A 214 -29.47 15.45 -14.51
N ILE A 215 -29.03 16.54 -15.14
CA ILE A 215 -27.62 16.95 -15.17
C ILE A 215 -27.15 17.27 -13.74
N SER A 216 -27.95 18.00 -12.96
CA SER A 216 -27.64 18.32 -11.55
C SER A 216 -27.45 17.04 -10.73
N THR A 217 -28.34 16.06 -10.89
CA THR A 217 -28.26 14.76 -10.20
C THR A 217 -26.98 14.00 -10.58
N ASP A 218 -26.60 14.00 -11.86
CA ASP A 218 -25.37 13.36 -12.34
C ASP A 218 -24.12 14.04 -11.74
N VAL A 219 -24.11 15.38 -11.62
CA VAL A 219 -23.02 16.16 -11.00
C VAL A 219 -22.86 15.81 -9.51
N GLU A 220 -23.97 15.72 -8.78
CA GLU A 220 -23.95 15.33 -7.37
C GLU A 220 -23.47 13.89 -7.19
N LEU A 221 -23.94 12.98 -8.04
CA LEU A 221 -23.52 11.58 -8.00
C LEU A 221 -22.02 11.45 -8.32
N ALA A 222 -21.52 12.16 -9.33
CA ALA A 222 -20.10 12.21 -9.64
C ALA A 222 -19.30 12.73 -8.43
N SER A 223 -19.75 13.81 -7.80
CA SER A 223 -19.10 14.37 -6.61
C SER A 223 -19.05 13.37 -5.44
N ARG A 224 -20.14 12.62 -5.21
CA ARG A 224 -20.15 11.53 -4.20
C ARG A 224 -19.15 10.43 -4.55
N LYS A 225 -19.09 10.02 -5.82
CA LYS A 225 -18.14 8.99 -6.29
C LYS A 225 -16.68 9.44 -6.16
N LEU A 226 -16.40 10.71 -6.41
CA LEU A 226 -15.08 11.30 -6.16
C LEU A 226 -14.69 11.26 -4.67
N LYS A 227 -15.63 11.53 -3.78
CA LYS A 227 -15.42 11.41 -2.32
C LYS A 227 -15.12 9.96 -1.95
N SER A 228 -15.92 9.00 -2.41
CA SER A 228 -15.67 7.56 -2.19
C SER A 228 -14.32 7.11 -2.75
N ALA A 229 -13.92 7.57 -3.95
CA ALA A 229 -12.63 7.24 -4.54
C ALA A 229 -11.47 7.68 -3.64
N ARG A 230 -11.54 8.88 -3.06
CA ARG A 230 -10.53 9.37 -2.11
C ARG A 230 -10.52 8.56 -0.82
N GLU A 231 -11.68 8.26 -0.24
CA GLU A 231 -11.79 7.48 0.99
C GLU A 231 -11.24 6.06 0.82
N PHE A 232 -11.59 5.40 -0.28
CA PHE A 232 -11.06 4.09 -0.63
C PHE A 232 -9.56 4.14 -0.94
N GLY A 233 -9.06 5.14 -1.67
CA GLY A 233 -7.63 5.30 -1.93
C GLY A 233 -6.81 5.52 -0.65
N HIS A 234 -7.34 6.29 0.30
CA HIS A 234 -6.72 6.45 1.62
C HIS A 234 -6.72 5.15 2.42
N SER A 235 -7.84 4.40 2.38
CA SER A 235 -7.95 3.10 3.05
C SER A 235 -6.99 2.07 2.47
N ALA A 236 -6.83 2.05 1.14
CA ALA A 236 -5.86 1.21 0.44
C ALA A 236 -4.42 1.53 0.86
N THR A 237 -4.09 2.83 0.94
CA THR A 237 -2.78 3.30 1.40
C THR A 237 -2.48 2.83 2.82
N MET A 238 -3.40 3.04 3.77
CA MET A 238 -3.20 2.62 5.16
C MET A 238 -3.04 1.10 5.29
N ALA A 239 -3.85 0.33 4.57
CA ALA A 239 -3.76 -1.13 4.59
C ALA A 239 -2.42 -1.62 3.99
N ALA A 240 -1.96 -1.00 2.89
CA ALA A 240 -0.66 -1.30 2.30
C ALA A 240 0.50 -0.92 3.24
N GLU A 241 0.42 0.23 3.92
CA GLU A 241 1.41 0.61 4.93
C GLU A 241 1.45 -0.37 6.11
N SER A 242 0.29 -0.88 6.54
CA SER A 242 0.21 -1.93 7.57
C SER A 242 0.91 -3.20 7.09
N ALA A 243 0.65 -3.65 5.86
CA ALA A 243 1.30 -4.83 5.29
C ALA A 243 2.83 -4.68 5.22
N VAL A 244 3.33 -3.51 4.81
CA VAL A 244 4.78 -3.22 4.80
C VAL A 244 5.36 -3.19 6.21
N THR A 245 4.63 -2.62 7.17
CA THR A 245 5.05 -2.55 8.58
C THR A 245 5.17 -3.94 9.19
N GLU A 246 4.15 -4.78 9.01
CA GLU A 246 4.13 -6.18 9.47
C GLU A 246 5.27 -6.99 8.85
N ALA A 247 5.54 -6.80 7.55
CA ALA A 247 6.66 -7.42 6.85
C ALA A 247 8.01 -7.02 7.46
N LEU A 248 8.23 -5.73 7.74
CA LEU A 248 9.45 -5.23 8.38
C LEU A 248 9.60 -5.79 9.80
N GLU A 249 8.52 -5.88 10.57
CA GLU A 249 8.52 -6.49 11.90
C GLU A 249 8.96 -7.95 11.85
N GLN A 250 8.42 -8.75 10.92
CA GLN A 250 8.83 -10.14 10.76
C GLN A 250 10.30 -10.28 10.39
N LEU A 251 10.79 -9.45 9.46
CA LEU A 251 12.19 -9.45 9.05
C LEU A 251 13.13 -9.10 10.21
N MET A 252 12.81 -8.05 10.97
CA MET A 252 13.61 -7.62 12.12
C MET A 252 13.62 -8.67 13.23
N ASN A 253 12.46 -9.27 13.54
CA ASN A 253 12.37 -10.36 14.52
C ASN A 253 13.24 -11.56 14.11
N LYS A 254 13.26 -11.91 12.83
CA LYS A 254 14.10 -12.99 12.32
C LYS A 254 15.58 -12.68 12.46
N LEU A 255 16.01 -11.49 12.05
CA LEU A 255 17.41 -11.05 12.19
C LEU A 255 17.86 -11.05 13.66
N CYS A 256 16.97 -10.63 14.56
CA CYS A 256 17.22 -10.67 16.00
C CYS A 256 17.39 -12.09 16.53
N ALA A 257 16.54 -13.03 16.10
CA ALA A 257 16.69 -14.44 16.45
C ALA A 257 18.02 -15.01 15.92
N THR A 258 18.36 -14.75 14.66
CA THR A 258 19.64 -15.16 14.06
C THR A 258 20.83 -14.59 14.83
N ALA A 259 20.80 -13.31 15.20
CA ALA A 259 21.86 -12.69 16.00
C ALA A 259 21.96 -13.29 17.41
N ALA A 260 20.84 -13.63 18.04
CA ALA A 260 20.84 -14.30 19.35
C ALA A 260 21.48 -15.70 19.29
N GLU A 261 21.13 -16.50 18.28
CA GLU A 261 21.74 -17.82 18.09
C GLU A 261 23.24 -17.74 17.79
N LEU A 262 23.67 -16.78 16.96
CA LEU A 262 25.09 -16.54 16.71
C LEU A 262 25.87 -16.19 17.98
N ARG A 263 25.28 -15.43 18.91
CA ARG A 263 25.90 -15.14 20.22
C ARG A 263 26.08 -16.41 21.04
N VAL A 264 25.06 -17.26 21.09
CA VAL A 264 25.15 -18.55 21.81
C VAL A 264 26.26 -19.41 21.22
N LEU A 265 26.33 -19.52 19.89
CA LEU A 265 27.40 -20.26 19.21
C LEU A 265 28.79 -19.67 19.48
N ARG A 266 28.92 -18.34 19.54
CA ARG A 266 30.18 -17.65 19.88
C ARG A 266 30.63 -17.98 21.31
N SER A 267 29.72 -18.00 22.27
CA SER A 267 29.99 -18.39 23.66
C SER A 267 30.41 -19.86 23.75
N ASN A 268 29.70 -20.75 23.04
CA ASN A 268 30.04 -22.18 22.98
C ASN A 268 31.41 -22.40 22.34
N TRP A 269 31.76 -21.61 21.32
CA TRP A 269 33.09 -21.63 20.72
C TRP A 269 34.18 -21.23 21.73
N ALA A 270 33.94 -20.19 22.52
CA ALA A 270 34.91 -19.75 23.52
C ALA A 270 35.16 -20.83 24.57
N LEU A 271 34.10 -21.51 25.01
CA LEU A 271 34.19 -22.64 25.92
C LEU A 271 34.96 -23.81 25.30
N LEU A 272 34.62 -24.23 24.08
CA LEU A 272 35.32 -25.31 23.40
C LEU A 272 36.79 -24.97 23.10
N SER A 273 37.10 -23.71 22.82
CA SER A 273 38.49 -23.25 22.62
C SER A 273 39.31 -23.31 23.91
N ALA A 274 38.71 -22.94 25.04
CA ALA A 274 39.34 -23.15 26.35
C ALA A 274 39.56 -24.65 26.63
N THR A 275 38.57 -25.50 26.33
CA THR A 275 38.68 -26.96 26.46
C THR A 275 39.79 -27.53 25.58
N ALA A 276 39.89 -27.12 24.31
CA ALA A 276 40.94 -27.57 23.40
C ALA A 276 42.34 -27.21 23.91
N THR A 277 42.50 -25.98 24.43
CA THR A 277 43.73 -25.53 25.06
C THR A 277 44.10 -26.39 26.27
N ASN A 278 43.12 -26.71 27.11
CA ASN A 278 43.30 -27.58 28.28
C ASN A 278 43.67 -29.01 27.89
N ILE A 279 42.99 -29.61 26.91
CA ILE A 279 43.33 -30.96 26.41
C ILE A 279 44.76 -30.99 25.90
N LYS A 280 45.15 -30.03 25.06
CA LYS A 280 46.50 -29.96 24.51
C LYS A 280 47.57 -29.87 25.61
N LYS A 281 47.32 -29.04 26.63
CA LYS A 281 48.19 -28.93 27.80
C LYS A 281 48.28 -30.26 28.56
N ARG A 282 47.14 -30.90 28.86
CA ARG A 282 47.10 -32.17 29.60
C ARG A 282 47.78 -33.31 28.84
N VAL A 283 47.65 -33.38 27.51
CA VAL A 283 48.39 -34.36 26.71
C VAL A 283 49.89 -34.24 26.96
N SER A 284 50.45 -33.03 26.89
CA SER A 284 51.88 -32.80 27.14
C SER A 284 52.29 -33.08 28.60
N GLU A 285 51.46 -32.69 29.57
CA GLU A 285 51.75 -32.91 31.00
C GLU A 285 51.73 -34.41 31.37
N GLU A 286 50.72 -35.14 30.90
CA GLU A 286 50.57 -36.57 31.17
C GLU A 286 51.62 -37.41 30.42
N GLU A 287 52.02 -37.00 29.21
CA GLU A 287 53.13 -37.61 28.47
C GLU A 287 54.44 -37.44 29.25
N ALA A 288 54.76 -36.22 29.68
CA ALA A 288 55.95 -35.94 30.49
C ALA A 288 55.92 -36.71 31.83
N HIS A 289 54.74 -36.84 32.44
CA HIS A 289 54.55 -37.63 33.65
C HIS A 289 54.83 -39.13 33.39
N ALA A 290 54.32 -39.68 32.30
CA ALA A 290 54.59 -41.06 31.91
C ALA A 290 56.10 -41.33 31.69
N ILE A 291 56.81 -40.42 31.01
CA ILE A 291 58.28 -40.51 30.83
C ILE A 291 59.00 -40.51 32.18
N ALA A 292 58.61 -39.60 33.08
CA ALA A 292 59.22 -39.51 34.41
C ALA A 292 59.01 -40.80 35.23
N VAL A 293 57.80 -41.37 35.17
CA VAL A 293 57.49 -42.65 35.82
C VAL A 293 58.33 -43.79 35.23
N LEU A 294 58.46 -43.87 33.90
CA LEU A 294 59.31 -44.89 33.27
C LEU A 294 60.77 -44.75 33.68
N LYS A 295 61.30 -43.52 33.71
CA LYS A 295 62.67 -43.23 34.13
C LYS A 295 62.92 -43.67 35.58
N THR A 296 61.96 -43.47 36.47
CA THR A 296 62.09 -43.91 37.87
C THR A 296 61.99 -45.43 38.04
N VAL A 297 61.17 -46.11 37.24
CA VAL A 297 60.91 -47.56 37.41
C VAL A 297 61.91 -48.43 36.62
N ARG A 298 62.26 -48.05 35.39
CA ARG A 298 63.14 -48.81 34.49
C ARG A 298 64.55 -48.20 34.31
N GLY A 299 64.77 -46.96 34.76
CA GLY A 299 66.01 -46.23 34.46
C GLY A 299 66.11 -45.71 33.02
N SER A 300 65.07 -45.94 32.19
CA SER A 300 64.97 -45.45 30.81
C SER A 300 63.77 -44.53 30.64
N SER A 301 63.92 -43.50 29.81
CA SER A 301 62.83 -42.60 29.38
C SER A 301 62.02 -43.14 28.21
N ASP A 302 62.42 -44.26 27.61
CA ASP A 302 61.81 -44.76 26.38
C ASP A 302 60.47 -45.43 26.68
N MET A 303 59.41 -44.91 26.06
CA MET A 303 58.08 -45.50 26.13
C MET A 303 58.00 -46.78 25.29
N SER A 304 57.10 -47.69 25.67
CA SER A 304 56.73 -48.76 24.76
C SER A 304 55.97 -48.19 23.55
N PRO A 305 56.02 -48.87 22.38
CA PRO A 305 55.24 -48.47 21.21
C PRO A 305 53.73 -48.33 21.50
N TYR A 306 53.20 -49.11 22.46
CA TYR A 306 51.79 -49.06 22.86
C TYR A 306 51.37 -47.75 23.53
N VAL A 307 52.24 -47.21 24.41
CA VAL A 307 51.99 -45.95 25.13
C VAL A 307 52.32 -44.75 24.22
N GLU A 308 53.41 -44.84 23.45
CA GLU A 308 53.80 -43.83 22.47
C GLU A 308 52.72 -43.62 21.40
N GLU A 309 52.12 -44.70 20.88
CA GLU A 309 50.99 -44.61 19.95
C GLU A 309 49.77 -43.92 20.60
N GLY A 310 49.49 -44.22 21.87
CA GLY A 310 48.40 -43.60 22.62
C GLY A 310 48.53 -42.07 22.68
N PHE A 311 49.69 -41.57 23.11
CA PHE A 311 49.94 -40.12 23.16
C PHE A 311 50.01 -39.50 21.77
N THR A 312 50.56 -40.20 20.76
CA THR A 312 50.56 -39.75 19.36
C THR A 312 49.14 -39.52 18.85
N VAL A 313 48.21 -40.45 19.13
CA VAL A 313 46.79 -40.32 18.76
C VAL A 313 46.15 -39.15 19.53
N ALA A 314 46.43 -39.00 20.82
CA ALA A 314 45.90 -37.90 21.63
C ALA A 314 46.35 -36.51 21.11
N VAL A 315 47.64 -36.35 20.77
CA VAL A 315 48.18 -35.13 20.14
C VAL A 315 47.50 -34.84 18.80
N ARG A 316 47.32 -35.88 17.97
CA ARG A 316 46.65 -35.74 16.67
C ARG A 316 45.20 -35.27 16.83
N MET A 317 44.44 -35.86 17.75
CA MET A 317 43.04 -35.48 17.98
C MET A 317 42.92 -34.06 18.55
N ALA A 318 43.80 -33.67 19.49
CA ALA A 318 43.85 -32.29 20.00
C ALA A 318 44.14 -31.28 18.88
N THR A 319 45.02 -31.62 17.93
CA THR A 319 45.34 -30.77 16.77
C THR A 319 44.17 -30.67 15.78
N LEU A 320 43.45 -31.77 15.56
CA LEU A 320 42.25 -31.77 14.70
C LEU A 320 41.14 -30.90 15.30
N LEU A 321 40.93 -30.96 16.62
CA LEU A 321 40.01 -30.08 17.34
C LEU A 321 40.37 -28.60 17.16
N ASP A 322 41.64 -28.23 17.38
CA ASP A 322 42.11 -26.84 17.21
C ASP A 322 41.84 -26.34 15.78
N ARG A 323 42.09 -27.18 14.77
CA ARG A 323 41.83 -26.86 13.36
C ARG A 323 40.34 -26.60 13.10
N GLU A 324 39.43 -27.41 13.65
CA GLU A 324 37.99 -27.19 13.49
C GLU A 324 37.52 -25.92 14.21
N LEU A 325 38.09 -25.61 15.37
CA LEU A 325 37.78 -24.36 16.08
C LEU A 325 38.29 -23.13 15.31
N GLN A 326 39.47 -23.17 14.69
CA GLN A 326 39.94 -22.09 13.83
C GLN A 326 39.02 -21.88 12.62
N ARG A 327 38.57 -22.96 11.98
CA ARG A 327 37.59 -22.91 10.87
C ARG A 327 36.25 -22.33 11.32
N SER A 328 35.79 -22.67 12.52
CA SER A 328 34.59 -22.09 13.12
C SER A 328 34.76 -20.59 13.40
N ASN A 329 35.93 -20.17 13.92
CA ASN A 329 36.24 -18.75 14.16
C ASN A 329 36.25 -17.94 12.86
N ALA A 330 36.82 -18.47 11.79
CA ALA A 330 36.79 -17.84 10.47
C ALA A 330 35.36 -17.66 9.94
N GLN A 331 34.44 -18.59 10.24
CA GLN A 331 33.03 -18.48 9.89
C GLN A 331 32.34 -17.33 10.63
N PHE A 332 32.59 -17.16 11.93
CA PHE A 332 32.10 -15.98 12.67
C PHE A 332 32.69 -14.68 12.11
N GLY A 333 33.96 -14.68 11.70
CA GLY A 333 34.59 -13.56 11.00
C GLY A 333 33.87 -13.17 9.70
N LYS A 334 33.41 -14.15 8.90
CA LYS A 334 32.62 -13.90 7.69
C LYS A 334 31.28 -13.23 7.98
N VAL A 335 30.53 -13.74 8.96
CA VAL A 335 29.27 -13.13 9.41
C VAL A 335 29.50 -11.66 9.78
N THR A 336 30.59 -11.40 10.50
CA THR A 336 31.00 -10.07 10.92
C THR A 336 31.28 -9.15 9.76
N ALA A 337 32.09 -9.61 8.82
CA ALA A 337 32.42 -8.87 7.61
C ALA A 337 31.16 -8.56 6.78
N ASP A 338 30.20 -9.48 6.70
CA ASP A 338 29.01 -9.30 5.88
C ASP A 338 28.00 -8.28 6.43
N TYR A 339 27.86 -8.13 7.75
CA TYR A 339 27.02 -7.07 8.32
C TYR A 339 27.75 -5.73 8.46
N THR A 340 29.07 -5.73 8.70
CA THR A 340 29.88 -4.50 8.84
C THR A 340 30.19 -3.85 7.49
N ALA A 341 30.44 -4.64 6.44
CA ALA A 341 30.65 -4.12 5.09
C ALA A 341 29.36 -3.59 4.43
N GLY A 342 28.22 -3.61 5.13
CA GLY A 342 26.98 -3.03 4.66
C GLY A 342 26.56 -3.57 3.30
N LYS A 343 26.67 -4.89 3.06
CA LYS A 343 26.34 -5.52 1.76
C LYS A 343 24.84 -5.50 1.40
N LEU A 344 24.09 -4.49 1.84
CA LEU A 344 22.84 -4.05 1.23
C LEU A 344 23.17 -3.28 -0.07
N VAL A 345 23.91 -3.89 -1.01
CA VAL A 345 24.34 -3.24 -2.25
C VAL A 345 23.18 -3.22 -3.26
N GLY A 346 23.02 -2.06 -3.91
CA GLY A 346 22.20 -1.89 -5.11
C GLY A 346 20.97 -1.01 -4.90
N VAL A 347 21.18 0.30 -4.75
CA VAL A 347 20.12 1.30 -4.68
C VAL A 347 20.49 2.49 -5.57
N ARG A 348 19.50 3.01 -6.30
CA ARG A 348 19.59 4.25 -7.06
C ARG A 348 19.86 5.44 -6.10
N ALA A 349 20.52 6.48 -6.60
CA ALA A 349 21.07 7.60 -5.80
C ALA A 349 20.02 8.42 -5.00
N ASP A 350 18.74 8.21 -5.28
CA ASP A 350 17.55 8.90 -4.77
C ASP A 350 16.98 8.32 -3.46
N ASN A 351 17.39 7.12 -3.02
CA ASN A 351 16.84 6.45 -1.82
C ASN A 351 17.87 6.17 -0.70
N THR A 352 19.03 6.82 -0.71
CA THR A 352 20.15 6.54 0.21
C THR A 352 19.77 6.61 1.70
N VAL A 353 18.92 7.55 2.11
CA VAL A 353 18.50 7.74 3.52
C VAL A 353 17.70 6.57 4.08
N CYS A 354 16.79 6.00 3.29
CA CYS A 354 15.98 4.83 3.66
C CYS A 354 16.87 3.60 3.91
N PHE A 355 17.83 3.37 3.00
CA PHE A 355 18.74 2.24 3.11
C PHE A 355 19.78 2.42 4.22
N ASP A 356 20.22 3.64 4.48
CA ASP A 356 21.05 3.96 5.64
C ASP A 356 20.32 3.64 6.95
N ALA A 357 19.02 3.95 7.06
CA ALA A 357 18.21 3.62 8.23
C ALA A 357 18.12 2.10 8.45
N VAL A 358 17.84 1.33 7.39
CA VAL A 358 17.80 -0.15 7.45
C VAL A 358 19.18 -0.72 7.78
N ARG A 359 20.25 -0.26 7.11
CA ARG A 359 21.62 -0.69 7.38
C ARG A 359 22.01 -0.44 8.84
N ASN A 360 21.70 0.74 9.36
CA ASN A 360 22.01 1.10 10.74
C ASN A 360 21.22 0.25 11.74
N ALA A 361 19.95 -0.07 11.46
CA ALA A 361 19.16 -0.98 12.28
C ALA A 361 19.77 -2.39 12.30
N VAL A 362 20.13 -2.94 11.14
CA VAL A 362 20.82 -4.23 11.02
C VAL A 362 22.15 -4.23 11.76
N ALA A 363 22.99 -3.21 11.56
CA ALA A 363 24.28 -3.09 12.24
C ALA A 363 24.12 -3.11 13.77
N LYS A 364 23.11 -2.40 14.31
CA LYS A 364 22.81 -2.43 15.75
C LYS A 364 22.40 -3.82 16.25
N VAL A 365 21.61 -4.58 15.49
CA VAL A 365 21.20 -5.96 15.83
C VAL A 365 22.42 -6.87 15.98
N PHE A 366 23.41 -6.74 15.08
CA PHE A 366 24.57 -7.63 15.02
C PHE A 366 25.83 -7.12 15.77
N ALA A 367 25.89 -5.83 16.15
CA ALA A 367 27.01 -5.26 16.92
C ALA A 367 27.28 -6.04 18.21
N GLY A 368 26.23 -6.55 18.87
CA GLY A 368 26.35 -7.35 20.10
C GLY A 368 26.82 -8.81 19.91
N ILE A 369 27.35 -9.23 18.75
CA ILE A 369 27.93 -10.58 18.61
C ILE A 369 29.25 -10.69 19.40
N TYR A 370 30.04 -9.62 19.47
CA TYR A 370 31.35 -9.58 20.15
C TYR A 370 31.37 -8.71 21.41
N GLU A 371 30.35 -7.85 21.60
CA GLU A 371 30.20 -6.95 22.75
C GLU A 371 28.87 -7.18 23.48
N ARG A 372 28.72 -6.68 24.72
CA ARG A 372 27.43 -6.72 25.44
C ARG A 372 26.36 -6.01 24.60
N LEU A 373 25.19 -6.64 24.47
CA LEU A 373 24.03 -6.09 23.76
C LEU A 373 23.75 -4.65 24.19
N HIS A 374 23.56 -3.77 23.20
CA HIS A 374 22.73 -2.61 23.41
C HIS A 374 21.30 -3.10 23.65
N LYS A 375 20.74 -2.80 24.83
CA LYS A 375 19.46 -3.36 25.33
C LYS A 375 18.28 -3.18 24.36
N ASP A 376 18.35 -2.22 23.44
CA ASP A 376 17.21 -1.76 22.67
C ASP A 376 17.17 -2.22 21.20
N ALA A 377 18.23 -2.84 20.66
CA ALA A 377 18.34 -3.09 19.21
C ALA A 377 17.34 -4.13 18.65
N CYS A 378 16.83 -5.01 19.51
CA CYS A 378 15.82 -6.03 19.19
C CYS A 378 14.51 -5.83 19.98
N GLY A 379 14.34 -4.68 20.62
CA GLY A 379 13.10 -4.32 21.30
C GLY A 379 12.02 -3.88 20.30
N LYS A 380 10.75 -3.99 20.68
CA LYS A 380 9.62 -3.51 19.85
C LYS A 380 9.79 -2.04 19.42
N ASN A 381 10.38 -1.21 20.27
CA ASN A 381 10.63 0.20 19.99
C ASN A 381 11.61 0.42 18.82
N ALA A 382 12.60 -0.44 18.61
CA ALA A 382 13.55 -0.30 17.50
C ALA A 382 12.89 -0.51 16.14
N THR A 383 11.92 -1.44 16.03
CA THR A 383 11.18 -1.62 14.79
C THR A 383 10.24 -0.46 14.52
N ILE A 384 9.57 0.06 15.54
CA ILE A 384 8.72 1.24 15.44
C ILE A 384 9.55 2.46 14.96
N GLU A 385 10.74 2.67 15.53
CA GLU A 385 11.66 3.74 15.11
C GLU A 385 12.11 3.57 13.65
N LEU A 386 12.39 2.33 13.21
CA LEU A 386 12.75 2.05 11.81
C LEU A 386 11.59 2.40 10.88
N VAL A 387 10.37 1.95 11.20
CA VAL A 387 9.17 2.24 10.42
C VAL A 387 8.92 3.76 10.37
N GLN A 388 9.09 4.47 11.48
CA GLN A 388 8.98 5.92 11.52
C GLN A 388 10.02 6.63 10.64
N LYS A 389 11.28 6.16 10.64
CA LYS A 389 12.33 6.69 9.76
C LYS A 389 12.04 6.43 8.29
N LEU A 390 11.48 5.26 7.96
CA LEU A 390 11.05 4.92 6.60
C LEU A 390 9.82 5.72 6.16
N LYS A 391 9.04 6.23 7.11
CA LYS A 391 7.91 7.13 6.90
C LYS A 391 8.32 8.62 6.77
N ALA A 392 9.57 9.03 7.04
CA ALA A 392 9.91 10.45 7.29
C ALA A 392 10.25 11.34 6.06
N GLU A 393 9.89 12.62 6.23
CA GLU A 393 9.92 13.86 5.41
C GLU A 393 8.97 14.02 4.20
N SER A 394 8.72 13.02 3.35
CA SER A 394 8.00 13.25 2.07
C SER A 394 6.54 12.76 2.02
N GLY A 395 5.70 13.11 3.00
CA GLY A 395 4.24 12.88 2.91
C GLY A 395 3.76 11.41 2.95
N GLY A 396 2.44 11.23 2.91
CA GLY A 396 1.72 9.99 3.27
C GLY A 396 1.86 8.76 2.37
N LEU A 397 2.85 8.72 1.48
CA LEU A 397 3.16 7.57 0.60
C LEU A 397 4.63 7.13 0.68
N SER A 398 5.42 7.75 1.57
CA SER A 398 6.87 7.52 1.66
C SER A 398 7.24 6.07 1.98
N LEU A 399 6.45 5.41 2.83
CA LEU A 399 6.70 4.01 3.19
C LEU A 399 6.52 3.07 1.99
N LEU A 400 5.48 3.29 1.17
CA LEU A 400 5.20 2.46 -0.01
C LEU A 400 6.29 2.60 -1.07
N ARG A 401 6.77 3.82 -1.32
CA ARG A 401 7.91 4.08 -2.23
C ARG A 401 9.19 3.36 -1.79
N ASN A 402 9.33 3.15 -0.49
CA ASN A 402 10.48 2.52 0.13
C ASN A 402 10.32 1.00 0.30
N ALA A 403 9.25 0.39 -0.19
CA ALA A 403 8.98 -1.03 -0.01
C ALA A 403 10.06 -1.96 -0.60
N THR A 404 10.86 -1.50 -1.57
CA THR A 404 12.03 -2.24 -2.09
C THR A 404 13.08 -2.56 -1.03
N ALA A 405 13.10 -1.82 0.09
CA ALA A 405 13.93 -2.13 1.25
C ALA A 405 13.57 -3.49 1.87
N ILE A 406 12.31 -3.93 1.76
CA ILE A 406 11.84 -5.24 2.25
C ILE A 406 12.58 -6.37 1.54
N THR A 407 12.64 -6.35 0.20
CA THR A 407 13.33 -7.40 -0.57
C THR A 407 14.82 -7.44 -0.29
N LYS A 408 15.47 -6.28 -0.12
CA LYS A 408 16.90 -6.22 0.21
C LYS A 408 17.17 -6.75 1.62
N LEU A 409 16.34 -6.38 2.59
CA LEU A 409 16.43 -6.87 3.96
C LEU A 409 16.15 -8.37 4.03
N SER A 410 15.21 -8.87 3.24
CA SER A 410 14.90 -10.30 3.14
C SER A 410 16.07 -11.12 2.63
N HIS A 411 16.69 -10.70 1.51
CA HIS A 411 17.90 -11.37 0.99
C HIS A 411 19.03 -11.38 2.02
N PHE A 412 19.20 -10.29 2.76
CA PHE A 412 20.18 -10.23 3.83
C PHE A 412 19.84 -11.22 4.97
N ALA A 413 18.57 -11.29 5.39
CA ALA A 413 18.12 -12.21 6.42
C ALA A 413 18.30 -13.69 6.04
N MET A 414 18.04 -14.04 4.77
CA MET A 414 18.36 -15.38 4.26
C MET A 414 19.84 -15.67 4.34
N LYS A 415 20.68 -14.77 3.83
CA LYS A 415 22.13 -14.94 3.85
C LYS A 415 22.64 -15.16 5.27
N MET A 416 22.18 -14.37 6.23
CA MET A 416 22.56 -14.55 7.64
C MET A 416 22.06 -15.87 8.22
N SER A 417 20.90 -16.36 7.79
CA SER A 417 20.40 -17.68 8.18
C SER A 417 21.25 -18.82 7.63
N ASP A 418 21.71 -18.71 6.38
CA ASP A 418 22.64 -19.69 5.77
C ASP A 418 24.00 -19.70 6.48
N GLU A 419 24.54 -18.51 6.78
CA GLU A 419 25.81 -18.40 7.51
C GLU A 419 25.71 -18.96 8.94
N LEU A 420 24.56 -18.77 9.62
CA LEU A 420 24.24 -19.38 10.90
C LEU A 420 24.18 -20.90 10.80
N ALA A 421 23.47 -21.46 9.81
CA ALA A 421 23.42 -22.91 9.60
C ALA A 421 24.83 -23.51 9.37
N GLY A 422 25.67 -22.79 8.61
CA GLY A 422 27.08 -23.13 8.43
C GLY A 422 27.86 -23.11 9.75
N ALA A 423 27.65 -22.11 10.59
CA ALA A 423 28.28 -22.01 11.91
C ALA A 423 27.83 -23.12 12.87
N VAL A 424 26.52 -23.44 12.93
CA VAL A 424 25.97 -24.54 13.72
C VAL A 424 26.63 -25.87 13.33
N LYS A 425 26.70 -26.18 12.03
CA LYS A 425 27.30 -27.42 11.54
C LYS A 425 28.77 -27.55 11.93
N ARG A 426 29.54 -26.47 11.80
CA ARG A 426 30.96 -26.44 12.20
C ARG A 426 31.13 -26.58 13.71
N MET A 427 30.30 -25.91 14.49
CA MET A 427 30.32 -26.00 15.95
C MET A 427 29.97 -27.41 16.45
N SER A 428 28.99 -28.07 15.84
CA SER A 428 28.67 -29.47 16.12
C SER A 428 29.85 -30.39 15.81
N THR A 429 30.53 -30.18 14.68
CA THR A 429 31.73 -30.94 14.32
C THR A 429 32.85 -30.74 15.35
N ALA A 430 33.09 -29.48 15.77
CA ALA A 430 34.09 -29.17 16.79
C ALA A 430 33.76 -29.82 18.15
N ALA A 431 32.47 -29.87 18.53
CA ALA A 431 32.04 -30.55 19.75
C ALA A 431 32.33 -32.06 19.71
N VAL A 432 32.07 -32.72 18.57
CA VAL A 432 32.43 -34.15 18.37
C VAL A 432 33.94 -34.34 18.47
N ARG A 433 34.74 -33.49 17.80
CA ARG A 433 36.22 -33.55 17.92
C ARG A 433 36.72 -33.31 19.33
N ALA A 434 36.02 -32.51 20.13
CA ALA A 434 36.37 -32.31 21.53
C ALA A 434 36.13 -33.57 22.37
N ALA A 435 35.04 -34.30 22.11
CA ALA A 435 34.79 -35.59 22.75
C ALA A 435 35.86 -36.62 22.36
N GLU A 436 36.17 -36.75 21.07
CA GLU A 436 37.20 -37.66 20.57
C GLU A 436 38.60 -37.34 21.14
N ALA A 437 38.97 -36.06 21.24
CA ALA A 437 40.25 -35.65 21.81
C ALA A 437 40.34 -35.92 23.31
N ASN A 438 39.24 -35.75 24.06
CA ASN A 438 39.19 -36.13 25.47
C ASN A 438 39.31 -37.65 25.66
N GLU A 439 38.62 -38.44 24.83
CA GLU A 439 38.68 -39.90 24.88
C GLU A 439 40.09 -40.40 24.54
N ALA A 440 40.72 -39.85 23.50
CA ALA A 440 42.10 -40.21 23.14
C ALA A 440 43.10 -39.87 24.25
N LEU A 441 42.93 -38.73 24.94
CA LEU A 441 43.74 -38.39 26.13
C LEU A 441 43.50 -39.39 27.28
N ALA A 442 42.24 -39.71 27.58
CA ALA A 442 41.91 -40.66 28.64
C ALA A 442 42.51 -42.05 28.37
N GLU A 443 42.43 -42.50 27.11
CA GLU A 443 43.01 -43.75 26.65
C GLU A 443 44.54 -43.72 26.73
N ALA A 444 45.22 -42.66 26.28
CA ALA A 444 46.66 -42.52 26.41
C ALA A 444 47.13 -42.61 27.87
N VAL A 445 46.43 -41.91 28.77
CA VAL A 445 46.68 -41.97 30.22
C VAL A 445 46.44 -43.37 30.78
N ARG A 446 45.38 -44.06 30.35
CA ARG A 446 45.10 -45.45 30.74
C ARG A 446 46.24 -46.38 30.33
N ARG A 447 46.68 -46.31 29.07
CA ARG A 447 47.80 -47.12 28.55
C ARG A 447 49.09 -46.87 29.33
N ALA A 448 49.42 -45.61 29.60
CA ALA A 448 50.59 -45.25 30.40
C ALA A 448 50.52 -45.82 31.82
N ARG A 449 49.34 -45.74 32.46
CA ARG A 449 49.12 -46.30 33.79
C ARG A 449 49.23 -47.82 33.80
N GLU A 450 48.67 -48.51 32.82
CA GLU A 450 48.78 -49.97 32.71
C GLU A 450 50.21 -50.44 32.51
N GLU A 451 50.99 -49.78 31.65
CA GLU A 451 52.41 -50.10 31.51
C GLU A 451 53.14 -49.87 32.84
N SER A 452 52.88 -48.74 33.51
CA SER A 452 53.51 -48.45 34.80
C SER A 452 53.13 -49.48 35.89
N ALA A 453 51.89 -49.95 35.90
CA ALA A 453 51.40 -50.95 36.85
C ALA A 453 52.03 -52.32 36.58
N GLY A 454 52.07 -52.75 35.31
CA GLY A 454 52.74 -53.97 34.88
C GLY A 454 54.23 -53.99 35.24
N LEU A 455 54.86 -52.82 35.29
CA LEU A 455 56.26 -52.66 35.70
C LEU A 455 56.50 -52.62 37.20
N ARG A 456 55.48 -52.22 37.98
CA ARG A 456 55.55 -52.21 39.44
C ARG A 456 55.21 -53.56 40.08
N CYS A 457 54.66 -54.51 39.32
CA CYS A 457 54.60 -55.90 39.74
C CYS A 457 56.03 -56.42 39.98
N SER A 458 56.40 -56.55 41.26
CA SER A 458 57.79 -56.80 41.64
C SER A 458 58.29 -58.15 41.07
N PRO A 459 59.62 -58.30 40.90
CA PRO A 459 60.24 -59.58 40.55
C PRO A 459 59.78 -60.74 41.45
N LEU A 460 59.37 -60.46 42.68
CA LEU A 460 58.91 -61.42 43.68
C LEU A 460 57.59 -62.10 43.29
N TYR A 461 56.66 -61.38 42.64
CA TYR A 461 55.40 -61.96 42.15
C TYR A 461 55.61 -62.83 40.91
N ARG A 462 56.53 -62.44 40.02
CA ARG A 462 56.97 -63.26 38.87
C ARG A 462 57.75 -64.50 39.32
N GLN A 463 58.57 -64.38 40.36
CA GLN A 463 59.26 -65.51 40.99
C GLN A 463 58.28 -66.46 41.67
N LEU A 464 57.24 -65.95 42.35
CA LEU A 464 56.19 -66.78 42.96
C LEU A 464 55.33 -67.52 41.92
N LEU A 465 54.94 -66.87 40.82
CA LEU A 465 54.20 -67.51 39.74
C LEU A 465 55.03 -68.58 38.99
N ASN A 466 56.32 -68.31 38.75
CA ASN A 466 57.22 -69.30 38.14
C ASN A 466 57.53 -70.46 39.10
N ALA A 467 57.61 -70.22 40.42
CA ALA A 467 57.79 -71.26 41.43
C ALA A 467 56.53 -72.15 41.58
N LEU A 468 55.32 -71.59 41.41
CA LEU A 468 54.07 -72.34 41.42
C LEU A 468 53.79 -73.06 40.10
N GLY A 469 54.22 -72.52 38.96
CA GLY A 469 54.11 -73.16 37.65
C GLY A 469 55.09 -74.33 37.42
N GLY A 470 56.15 -74.43 38.23
CA GLY A 470 57.09 -75.57 38.23
C GLY A 470 56.66 -76.76 39.11
N MET A 471 55.48 -76.69 39.75
CA MET A 471 54.90 -77.75 40.59
C MET A 471 53.77 -78.54 39.89
N TRP A 472 53.71 -78.51 38.55
CA TRP A 472 52.90 -79.41 37.73
C TRP A 472 53.75 -80.13 36.70
#